data_AF-A0A1Y1HTM2-F1
#
_entry.id   AF-A0A1Y1HTM2-F1
#
_cell.length_a   1.000
_cell.length_b   1.000
_cell.length_c   1.000
_cell.angle_alpha   90.00
_cell.angle_beta   90.00
_cell.angle_gamma   90.00
#
_symmetry.space_group_name_H-M   'P 1'
#
loop_
_entity.id
_entity.type
_entity.pdbx_description
1 polymer ?
#
loop_
_entity_poly.entity_id
_entity_poly.type
_entity_poly.pdbx_seq_one_letter_code
_entity_poly.pdbx_strand_id
1 'polypeptide(L)'
;MEDDGAALVAAWQMVDRSTLVGRALFALYNGDLSGKKAGNKYSDRNRVSIEKRAAAIADGRLTPGLSGKENEAAAPIAKKPVVRVPKVGVKKQVAPKVLPPPGRKQAETIKLEQELDRAANPIVLPRPKGPLLDDAEKLRLQRMFEFNGKLSEDTLDAPAPVRPPPPRRGSVEEKEALFQEIMDEIQEREAFLRDMAELGRGKEFEGKIRIEIKERLAQLKKLDEHIHSDHGVIVRRNSLRIN
;
A
#
# COMPACT_ATOMS: atom_id res chain seq x y z
N MET A 1 31.22 45.33 14.90
CA MET A 1 30.86 44.09 15.63
C MET A 1 29.85 43.32 14.78
N GLU A 2 30.28 42.81 13.62
CA GLU A 2 29.38 42.09 12.69
C GLU A 2 30.01 40.78 12.16
N ASP A 3 31.05 40.25 12.82
CA ASP A 3 31.76 39.03 12.35
C ASP A 3 31.45 37.75 13.17
N ASP A 4 30.81 37.87 14.34
CA ASP A 4 30.63 36.71 15.24
C ASP A 4 29.55 35.73 14.74
N GLY A 5 28.57 36.20 13.96
CA GLY A 5 27.49 35.38 13.41
C GLY A 5 27.93 34.46 12.28
N ALA A 6 28.84 34.93 11.42
CA ALA A 6 29.36 34.16 10.29
C ALA A 6 30.28 33.02 10.75
N ALA A 7 31.10 33.27 11.79
CA ALA A 7 31.95 32.26 12.39
C ALA A 7 31.14 31.12 13.04
N LEU A 8 30.02 31.45 13.69
CA LEU A 8 29.14 30.45 14.27
C LEU A 8 28.49 29.58 13.18
N VAL A 9 27.96 30.18 12.12
CA VAL A 9 27.35 29.44 11.00
C VAL A 9 28.37 28.54 10.30
N ALA A 10 29.62 29.00 10.12
CA ALA A 10 30.71 28.19 9.57
C ALA A 10 31.07 27.00 10.48
N ALA A 11 31.11 27.19 11.81
CA ALA A 11 31.35 26.13 12.77
C ALA A 11 30.22 25.08 12.77
N TRP A 12 28.95 25.51 12.62
CA TRP A 12 27.81 24.59 12.49
C TRP A 12 27.77 23.86 11.15
N GLN A 13 28.23 24.47 10.06
CA GLN A 13 28.38 23.80 8.76
C GLN A 13 29.54 22.79 8.75
N MET A 14 30.58 22.98 9.56
CA MET A 14 31.65 21.98 9.76
C MET A 14 31.18 20.74 10.55
N VAL A 15 30.17 20.90 11.42
CA VAL A 15 29.60 19.80 12.22
C VAL A 15 28.29 19.32 11.60
N ASP A 16 28.35 18.98 10.32
CA ASP A 16 27.20 18.42 9.59
C ASP A 16 26.90 16.97 10.02
N ARG A 17 25.67 16.49 9.80
CA ARG A 17 25.17 15.13 10.10
C ARG A 17 25.96 14.00 9.41
N SER A 18 26.76 14.35 8.41
CA SER A 18 27.67 13.46 7.71
C SER A 18 28.95 13.16 8.50
N THR A 19 29.34 14.03 9.44
CA THR A 19 30.55 13.88 10.25
C THR A 19 30.31 13.03 11.51
N LEU A 20 31.36 12.34 11.98
CA LEU A 20 31.28 11.51 13.20
C LEU A 20 30.89 12.32 14.44
N VAL A 21 31.43 13.54 14.55
CA VAL A 21 31.13 14.48 15.65
C VAL A 21 29.69 14.96 15.56
N GLY A 22 29.21 15.35 14.37
CA GLY A 22 27.81 15.74 14.16
C GLY A 22 26.82 14.61 14.44
N ARG A 23 27.17 13.37 14.08
CA ARG A 23 26.39 12.17 14.42
C ARG A 23 26.35 11.90 15.92
N ALA A 24 27.47 12.09 16.63
CA ALA A 24 27.54 11.94 18.07
C ALA A 24 26.73 13.01 18.81
N LEU A 25 26.78 14.26 18.34
CA LEU A 25 26.00 15.37 18.89
C LEU A 25 24.49 15.17 18.66
N PHE A 26 24.11 14.73 17.46
CA PHE A 26 22.73 14.38 17.12
C PHE A 26 22.22 13.19 17.95
N ALA A 27 23.08 12.20 18.20
CA ALA A 27 22.77 11.07 19.07
C ALA A 27 22.57 11.46 20.55
N LEU A 28 23.28 12.50 21.01
CA LEU A 28 23.15 13.03 22.37
C LEU A 28 21.83 13.80 22.55
N TYR A 29 21.38 14.53 21.52
CA TYR A 29 20.25 15.45 21.61
C TYR A 29 18.89 14.85 21.21
N ASN A 30 18.84 13.86 20.31
CA ASN A 30 17.57 13.37 19.73
C ASN A 30 17.06 12.01 20.26
N GLY A 31 17.66 11.46 21.32
CA GLY A 31 17.02 10.40 22.08
C GLY A 31 17.02 8.99 21.44
N ASP A 32 17.39 8.04 22.29
CA ASP A 32 17.39 6.59 22.18
C ASP A 32 17.83 5.89 20.87
N LEU A 33 19.15 5.67 20.77
CA LEU A 33 19.80 4.80 19.78
C LEU A 33 19.62 3.30 20.05
N SER A 34 18.91 2.88 21.12
CA SER A 34 18.77 1.47 21.49
C SER A 34 18.19 0.62 20.35
N GLY A 35 17.17 1.13 19.66
CA GLY A 35 16.52 0.45 18.52
C GLY A 35 17.46 0.27 17.32
N LYS A 36 18.23 1.31 16.96
CA LYS A 36 19.21 1.24 15.86
C LYS A 36 20.37 0.29 16.19
N LYS A 37 20.86 0.30 17.43
CA LYS A 37 21.90 -0.63 17.89
C LYS A 37 21.41 -2.07 17.90
N ALA A 38 20.15 -2.32 18.27
CA ALA A 38 19.54 -3.64 18.19
C ALA A 38 19.41 -4.09 16.73
N GLY A 39 18.91 -3.23 15.83
CA GLY A 39 18.79 -3.51 14.40
C GLY A 39 20.13 -3.86 13.74
N ASN A 40 21.18 -3.08 14.04
CA ASN A 40 22.53 -3.37 13.54
C ASN A 40 23.04 -4.73 14.02
N LYS A 41 22.84 -5.09 15.29
CA LYS A 41 23.22 -6.43 15.80
C LYS A 41 22.49 -7.57 15.09
N TYR A 42 21.22 -7.38 14.72
CA TYR A 42 20.48 -8.37 13.93
C TYR A 42 21.00 -8.46 12.49
N SER A 43 21.29 -7.32 11.87
CA SER A 43 21.88 -7.25 10.53
C SER A 43 23.24 -7.94 10.48
N ASP A 44 24.11 -7.67 11.46
CA ASP A 44 25.44 -8.27 11.57
C ASP A 44 25.35 -9.79 11.78
N ARG A 45 24.42 -10.27 12.62
CA ARG A 45 24.17 -11.71 12.78
C ARG A 45 23.69 -12.38 11.50
N ASN A 46 22.76 -11.76 10.78
CA ASN A 46 22.28 -12.27 9.50
C ASN A 46 23.40 -12.32 8.47
N ARG A 47 24.22 -11.27 8.40
CA ARG A 47 25.38 -11.20 7.52
C ARG A 47 26.37 -12.33 7.83
N VAL A 48 26.74 -12.51 9.10
CA VAL A 48 27.62 -13.62 9.52
C VAL A 48 27.00 -14.99 9.20
N SER A 49 25.68 -15.14 9.34
CA SER A 49 25.00 -16.39 8.96
C SER A 49 25.04 -16.66 7.46
N ILE A 50 24.88 -15.62 6.63
CA ILE A 50 24.96 -15.71 5.16
C ILE A 50 26.41 -16.04 4.75
N GLU A 51 27.39 -15.34 5.33
CA GLU A 51 28.81 -15.58 5.06
C GLU A 51 29.24 -17.00 5.46
N LYS A 52 28.79 -17.51 6.62
CA LYS A 52 29.02 -18.91 7.03
C LYS A 52 28.38 -19.91 6.07
N ARG A 53 27.16 -19.62 5.59
CA ARG A 53 26.48 -20.47 4.61
C ARG A 53 27.21 -20.46 3.27
N ALA A 54 27.68 -19.30 2.82
CA ALA A 54 28.47 -19.15 1.61
C ALA A 54 29.82 -19.89 1.72
N ALA A 55 30.51 -19.77 2.85
CA ALA A 55 31.75 -20.51 3.12
C ALA A 55 31.53 -22.02 3.14
N ALA A 56 30.45 -22.50 3.76
CA ALA A 56 30.12 -23.91 3.78
C ALA A 56 29.69 -24.45 2.39
N ILE A 57 29.15 -23.59 1.51
CA ILE A 57 28.91 -23.92 0.10
C ILE A 57 30.24 -24.02 -0.66
N ALA A 58 31.16 -23.08 -0.43
CA ALA A 58 32.49 -23.09 -1.05
C ALA A 58 33.33 -24.32 -0.62
N ASP A 59 33.22 -24.73 0.65
CA ASP A 59 33.88 -25.93 1.20
C ASP A 59 33.21 -27.25 0.77
N GLY A 60 32.15 -27.21 -0.04
CA GLY A 60 31.40 -28.40 -0.50
C GLY A 60 30.58 -29.10 0.59
N ARG A 61 30.47 -28.53 1.79
CA ARG A 61 29.64 -29.06 2.90
C ARG A 61 28.14 -28.79 2.69
N LEU A 62 27.79 -27.86 1.82
CA LEU A 62 26.42 -27.48 1.47
C LEU A 62 26.30 -27.33 -0.05
N THR A 63 25.35 -28.03 -0.67
CA THR A 63 25.07 -27.87 -2.11
C THR A 63 24.21 -26.62 -2.35
N PRO A 64 24.60 -25.70 -3.25
CA PRO A 64 23.77 -24.57 -3.61
C PRO A 64 22.59 -25.06 -4.45
N GLY A 65 21.35 -24.88 -3.96
CA GLY A 65 20.14 -25.09 -4.77
C GLY A 65 19.05 -26.01 -4.22
N LEU A 66 19.21 -26.66 -3.06
CA LEU A 66 18.11 -27.47 -2.48
C LEU A 66 17.12 -26.61 -1.68
N SER A 67 16.46 -25.67 -2.36
CA SER A 67 15.05 -25.36 -2.07
C SER A 67 14.22 -26.33 -2.89
N GLY A 68 13.53 -27.23 -2.17
CA GLY A 68 13.05 -28.51 -2.69
C GLY A 68 12.03 -28.50 -3.82
N LYS A 69 11.77 -29.73 -4.27
CA LYS A 69 11.32 -30.19 -5.60
C LYS A 69 12.60 -30.35 -6.44
N GLU A 70 13.04 -31.54 -6.86
CA GLU A 70 12.32 -32.59 -7.59
C GLU A 70 13.06 -33.95 -7.44
N ASN A 71 12.36 -35.05 -7.78
CA ASN A 71 12.82 -36.44 -7.95
C ASN A 71 12.79 -37.39 -6.73
N GLU A 72 11.58 -37.82 -6.35
CA GLU A 72 11.41 -39.14 -5.72
C GLU A 72 11.06 -40.18 -6.81
N ALA A 73 12.08 -40.83 -7.35
CA ALA A 73 11.90 -42.21 -7.77
C ALA A 73 11.57 -43.02 -6.51
N ALA A 74 10.47 -43.79 -6.54
CA ALA A 74 9.94 -44.50 -5.40
C ALA A 74 10.97 -45.46 -4.76
N ALA A 75 11.63 -44.97 -3.71
CA ALA A 75 12.39 -45.81 -2.79
C ALA A 75 11.40 -46.57 -1.89
N PRO A 76 11.65 -47.85 -1.57
CA PRO A 76 10.76 -48.59 -0.68
C PRO A 76 10.73 -47.93 0.70
N ILE A 77 9.54 -47.56 1.16
CA ILE A 77 9.32 -46.91 2.46
C ILE A 77 9.76 -47.88 3.57
N ALA A 78 10.98 -47.70 4.08
CA ALA A 78 11.45 -48.41 5.25
C ALA A 78 10.60 -48.00 6.46
N LYS A 79 9.98 -48.97 7.13
CA LYS A 79 9.19 -48.74 8.34
C LYS A 79 10.09 -48.11 9.40
N LYS A 80 9.75 -46.91 9.87
CA LYS A 80 10.49 -46.22 10.92
C LYS A 80 10.48 -47.05 12.22
N PRO A 81 11.62 -47.23 12.90
CA PRO A 81 11.66 -47.95 14.17
C PRO A 81 10.86 -47.19 15.23
N VAL A 82 9.88 -47.85 15.84
CA VAL A 82 9.08 -47.28 16.94
C VAL A 82 9.89 -47.34 18.22
N VAL A 83 10.57 -46.25 18.56
CA VAL A 83 11.23 -46.10 19.87
C VAL A 83 10.22 -45.56 20.87
N ARG A 84 9.84 -46.39 21.85
CA ARG A 84 8.99 -45.97 22.98
C ARG A 84 9.83 -45.19 23.99
N VAL A 85 9.81 -43.87 23.87
CA VAL A 85 10.35 -42.96 24.90
C VAL A 85 9.31 -42.70 25.99
N PRO A 86 9.71 -42.67 27.28
CA PRO A 86 8.82 -42.26 28.37
C PRO A 86 8.27 -40.85 28.14
N LYS A 87 6.95 -40.70 28.21
CA LYS A 87 6.29 -39.38 28.14
C LYS A 87 6.59 -38.61 29.44
N VAL A 88 7.58 -37.73 29.40
CA VAL A 88 7.83 -36.78 30.48
C VAL A 88 6.72 -35.72 30.42
N GLY A 89 5.91 -35.63 31.48
CA GLY A 89 4.76 -34.73 31.53
C GLY A 89 5.16 -33.27 31.30
N VAL A 90 4.56 -32.63 30.29
CA VAL A 90 4.73 -31.20 30.04
C VAL A 90 4.09 -30.46 31.20
N LYS A 91 4.90 -29.99 32.15
CA LYS A 91 4.42 -29.09 33.20
C LYS A 91 3.92 -27.82 32.51
N LYS A 92 2.63 -27.51 32.64
CA LYS A 92 2.05 -26.22 32.20
C LYS A 92 2.86 -25.12 32.87
N GLN A 93 3.64 -24.38 32.07
CA GLN A 93 4.28 -23.16 32.56
C GLN A 93 3.16 -22.16 32.83
N VAL A 94 2.89 -21.90 34.11
CA VAL A 94 2.08 -20.77 34.52
C VAL A 94 2.91 -19.53 34.18
N ALA A 95 2.46 -18.74 33.20
CA ALA A 95 3.17 -17.54 32.81
C ALA A 95 3.36 -16.64 34.04
N PRO A 96 4.58 -16.13 34.31
CA PRO A 96 4.79 -15.23 35.42
C PRO A 96 3.91 -14.01 35.26
N LYS A 97 3.28 -13.57 36.36
CA LYS A 97 2.43 -12.38 36.39
C LYS A 97 3.33 -11.15 36.23
N VAL A 98 3.65 -10.80 34.98
CA VAL A 98 4.50 -9.65 34.66
C VAL A 98 3.71 -8.39 35.00
N LEU A 99 4.16 -7.66 36.02
CA LEU A 99 3.64 -6.33 36.28
C LEU A 99 4.03 -5.42 35.11
N PRO A 100 3.10 -4.60 34.58
CA PRO A 100 3.39 -3.68 33.49
C PRO A 100 4.42 -2.65 33.97
N PRO A 101 5.26 -2.14 33.05
CA PRO A 101 6.19 -1.08 33.38
C PRO A 101 5.44 0.15 33.92
N PRO A 102 6.08 0.97 34.77
CA PRO A 102 5.45 2.14 35.37
C PRO A 102 4.87 3.07 34.30
N GLY A 103 3.65 3.55 34.53
CA GLY A 103 2.92 4.39 33.58
C GLY A 103 2.08 3.63 32.54
N ARG A 104 2.14 2.29 32.49
CA ARG A 104 1.22 1.48 31.67
C ARG A 104 0.13 0.84 32.51
N LYS A 105 -1.12 1.02 32.09
CA LYS A 105 -2.31 0.40 32.68
C LYS A 105 -2.36 -1.09 32.32
N GLN A 106 -3.00 -1.89 33.19
CA GLN A 106 -3.27 -3.31 32.92
C GLN A 106 -4.34 -3.44 31.82
N ALA A 107 -4.34 -4.56 31.11
CA ALA A 107 -5.34 -4.81 30.07
C ALA A 107 -6.78 -4.77 30.62
N GLU A 108 -6.98 -5.23 31.86
CA GLU A 108 -8.30 -5.24 32.52
C GLU A 108 -8.79 -3.83 32.84
N THR A 109 -7.91 -2.96 33.37
CA THR A 109 -8.27 -1.57 33.68
C THR A 109 -8.57 -0.77 32.41
N ILE A 110 -7.84 -1.03 31.32
CA ILE A 110 -8.11 -0.39 30.02
C ILE A 110 -9.50 -0.77 29.49
N LYS A 111 -9.89 -2.05 29.62
CA LYS A 111 -11.21 -2.51 29.16
C LYS A 111 -12.34 -1.87 29.97
N LEU A 112 -12.17 -1.81 31.30
CA LEU A 112 -13.17 -1.23 32.19
C LEU A 112 -13.37 0.27 31.93
N GLU A 113 -12.28 1.02 31.70
CA GLU A 113 -12.37 2.43 31.30
C GLU A 113 -13.09 2.61 29.94
N GLN A 114 -12.78 1.77 28.95
CA GLN A 114 -13.46 1.81 27.65
C GLN A 114 -14.96 1.50 27.74
N GLU A 115 -15.37 0.62 28.66
CA GLU A 115 -16.79 0.31 28.89
C GLU A 115 -17.52 1.48 29.56
N LEU A 116 -16.88 2.15 30.51
CA LEU A 116 -17.39 3.38 31.14
C LEU A 116 -17.53 4.52 30.13
N ASP A 117 -16.52 4.74 29.27
CA ASP A 117 -16.56 5.78 28.24
C ASP A 117 -17.68 5.53 27.22
N ARG A 118 -17.90 4.27 26.83
CA ARG A 118 -19.01 3.87 25.94
C ARG A 118 -20.38 4.06 26.59
N ALA A 119 -20.49 3.82 27.90
CA ALA A 119 -21.73 4.04 28.64
C ALA A 119 -22.03 5.53 28.83
N ALA A 120 -21.01 6.36 29.03
CA ALA A 120 -21.15 7.81 29.19
C ALA A 120 -21.47 8.54 27.88
N ASN A 121 -20.96 8.07 26.74
CA ASN A 121 -21.21 8.63 25.42
C ASN A 121 -21.89 7.61 24.49
N PRO A 122 -23.24 7.48 24.54
CA PRO A 122 -23.98 6.48 23.77
C PRO A 122 -24.09 6.79 22.27
N ILE A 123 -23.49 7.89 21.80
CA ILE A 123 -23.47 8.25 20.37
C ILE A 123 -22.48 7.30 19.66
N VAL A 124 -22.97 6.15 19.25
CA VAL A 124 -22.28 5.28 18.30
C VAL A 124 -22.40 5.93 16.93
N LEU A 125 -21.45 6.82 16.61
CA LEU A 125 -21.32 7.31 15.24
C LEU A 125 -21.14 6.08 14.33
N PRO A 126 -21.89 5.99 13.21
CA PRO A 126 -21.72 4.90 12.28
C PRO A 126 -20.26 4.86 11.82
N ARG A 127 -19.67 3.66 11.80
CA ARG A 127 -18.32 3.51 11.29
C ARG A 127 -18.31 4.01 9.84
N PRO A 128 -17.39 4.90 9.48
CA PRO A 128 -17.29 5.40 8.11
C PRO A 128 -17.07 4.20 7.18
N LYS A 129 -17.91 4.10 6.14
CA LYS A 129 -17.78 3.07 5.11
C LYS A 129 -16.81 3.59 4.05
N GLY A 130 -15.56 3.15 4.12
CA GLY A 130 -14.52 3.51 3.16
C GLY A 130 -13.46 4.47 3.72
N PRO A 131 -12.53 4.93 2.86
CA PRO A 131 -11.51 5.90 3.24
C PRO A 131 -12.17 7.17 3.78
N LEU A 132 -11.71 7.66 4.92
CA LEU A 132 -12.28 8.85 5.57
C LEU A 132 -12.04 10.14 4.78
N LEU A 133 -11.07 10.10 3.88
CA LEU A 133 -10.57 11.22 3.09
C LEU A 133 -10.59 10.80 1.63
N ASP A 134 -11.08 11.69 0.77
CA ASP A 134 -10.98 11.55 -0.68
C ASP A 134 -9.51 11.61 -1.12
N ASP A 135 -9.19 10.99 -2.25
CA ASP A 135 -7.80 10.95 -2.73
C ASP A 135 -7.22 12.35 -3.01
N ALA A 136 -8.07 13.32 -3.36
CA ALA A 136 -7.69 14.73 -3.48
C ALA A 136 -7.29 15.35 -2.13
N GLU A 137 -8.01 15.01 -1.05
CA GLU A 137 -7.72 15.54 0.28
C GLU A 137 -6.49 14.88 0.88
N LYS A 138 -6.29 13.57 0.62
CA LYS A 138 -5.03 12.89 0.94
C LYS A 138 -3.84 13.58 0.28
N LEU A 139 -3.92 13.91 -1.01
CA LEU A 139 -2.85 14.59 -1.73
C LEU A 139 -2.59 16.00 -1.17
N ARG A 140 -3.65 16.72 -0.80
CA ARG A 140 -3.53 18.04 -0.16
C ARG A 140 -2.77 17.96 1.16
N LEU A 141 -3.14 17.01 2.02
CA LEU A 141 -2.49 16.79 3.31
C LEU A 141 -1.06 16.28 3.16
N GLN A 142 -0.82 15.41 2.18
CA GLN A 142 0.52 14.95 1.83
C GLN A 142 1.41 16.15 1.47
N ARG A 143 0.98 17.03 0.56
CA ARG A 143 1.72 18.27 0.25
C ARG A 143 1.94 19.14 1.48
N MET A 144 0.92 19.30 2.32
CA MET A 144 1.04 20.11 3.54
C MET A 144 2.11 19.57 4.51
N PHE A 145 2.22 18.24 4.63
CA PHE A 145 3.22 17.58 5.47
C PHE A 145 4.62 17.51 4.83
N GLU A 146 4.70 17.31 3.51
CA GLU A 146 5.97 17.34 2.76
C GLU A 146 6.76 18.62 3.04
N PHE A 147 6.05 19.75 3.16
CA PHE A 147 6.65 21.06 3.39
C PHE A 147 6.56 21.55 4.84
N ASN A 148 6.09 20.72 5.78
CA ASN A 148 5.97 21.05 7.20
C ASN A 148 5.24 22.40 7.45
N GLY A 149 4.19 22.67 6.65
CA GLY A 149 3.43 23.91 6.68
C GLY A 149 4.06 25.12 5.95
N LYS A 150 5.23 24.97 5.31
CA LYS A 150 5.91 26.03 4.55
C LYS A 150 5.88 25.74 3.05
N LEU A 151 4.73 25.94 2.41
CA LEU A 151 4.62 25.86 0.95
C LEU A 151 5.68 26.78 0.33
N SER A 152 6.56 26.22 -0.52
CA SER A 152 7.53 26.99 -1.30
C SER A 152 6.78 27.94 -2.25
N GLU A 153 7.27 29.16 -2.45
CA GLU A 153 6.67 30.16 -3.37
C GLU A 153 6.46 29.58 -4.78
N ASP A 154 7.35 28.69 -5.23
CA ASP A 154 7.26 27.98 -6.52
C ASP A 154 5.98 27.13 -6.70
N THR A 155 5.31 26.74 -5.60
CA THR A 155 4.05 25.98 -5.65
C THR A 155 2.80 26.86 -5.61
N LEU A 156 2.92 28.15 -5.30
CA LEU A 156 1.81 29.11 -5.28
C LEU A 156 1.60 29.75 -6.67
N ASP A 157 2.65 29.82 -7.48
CA ASP A 157 2.65 30.42 -8.82
C ASP A 157 2.41 29.41 -9.95
N ALA A 158 2.25 28.12 -9.65
CA ALA A 158 1.81 27.17 -10.65
C ALA A 158 0.37 27.55 -11.05
N PRO A 159 0.11 27.95 -12.32
CA PRO A 159 -1.24 28.22 -12.76
C PRO A 159 -2.06 26.97 -12.48
N ALA A 160 -3.11 27.10 -11.67
CA ALA A 160 -4.04 26.01 -11.44
C ALA A 160 -4.41 25.47 -12.83
N PRO A 161 -4.27 24.15 -13.08
CA PRO A 161 -4.64 23.62 -14.38
C PRO A 161 -6.07 24.07 -14.63
N VAL A 162 -6.26 24.90 -15.66
CA VAL A 162 -7.57 25.35 -16.09
C VAL A 162 -8.27 24.08 -16.54
N ARG A 163 -8.96 23.44 -15.60
CA ARG A 163 -9.77 22.28 -15.90
C ARG A 163 -10.84 22.81 -16.84
N PRO A 164 -10.98 22.24 -18.06
CA PRO A 164 -12.12 22.59 -18.88
C PRO A 164 -13.38 22.39 -18.03
N PRO A 165 -14.37 23.29 -18.14
CA PRO A 165 -15.61 23.14 -17.40
C PRO A 165 -16.13 21.70 -17.63
N PRO A 166 -16.57 21.00 -16.57
CA PRO A 166 -17.08 19.64 -16.75
C PRO A 166 -18.14 19.67 -17.85
N PRO A 167 -18.12 18.68 -18.77
CA PRO A 167 -19.09 18.63 -19.85
C PRO A 167 -20.49 18.73 -19.26
N ARG A 168 -21.35 19.50 -19.91
CA ARG A 168 -22.71 19.70 -19.39
C ARG A 168 -23.39 18.34 -19.32
N ARG A 169 -24.07 18.06 -18.20
CA ARG A 169 -24.80 16.79 -18.02
C ARG A 169 -25.73 16.53 -19.20
N GLY A 170 -25.54 15.39 -19.87
CA GLY A 170 -26.28 14.98 -21.06
C GLY A 170 -25.75 15.55 -22.39
N SER A 171 -24.58 16.20 -22.39
CA SER A 171 -23.93 16.67 -23.61
C SER A 171 -23.42 15.53 -24.47
N VAL A 172 -23.25 15.79 -25.77
CA VAL A 172 -22.69 14.82 -26.71
C VAL A 172 -21.26 14.42 -26.31
N GLU A 173 -20.44 15.37 -25.87
CA GLU A 173 -19.07 15.12 -25.38
C GLU A 173 -19.04 14.15 -24.19
N GLU A 174 -19.98 14.26 -23.25
CA GLU A 174 -20.08 13.32 -22.12
C GLU A 174 -20.47 11.91 -22.59
N LYS A 175 -21.37 11.82 -23.58
CA LYS A 175 -21.79 10.53 -24.15
C LYS A 175 -20.67 9.87 -24.95
N GLU A 176 -19.89 10.65 -25.70
CA GLU A 176 -18.69 10.18 -26.42
C GLU A 176 -17.60 9.72 -25.44
N ALA A 177 -17.40 10.44 -24.33
CA ALA A 177 -16.48 10.01 -23.27
C ALA A 177 -16.93 8.68 -22.63
N LEU A 178 -18.22 8.56 -22.29
CA LEU A 178 -18.79 7.32 -21.75
C LEU A 178 -18.72 6.16 -22.76
N PHE A 179 -18.88 6.47 -24.05
CA PHE A 179 -18.73 5.48 -25.11
C PHE A 179 -17.31 4.90 -25.12
N GLN A 180 -16.29 5.76 -25.02
CA GLN A 180 -14.90 5.33 -24.96
C GLN A 180 -14.63 4.50 -23.70
N GLU A 181 -15.13 4.92 -22.53
CA GLU A 181 -14.98 4.17 -21.28
C GLU A 181 -15.55 2.75 -21.38
N ILE A 182 -16.74 2.58 -21.99
CA ILE A 182 -17.34 1.26 -22.19
C ILE A 182 -16.52 0.41 -23.17
N MET A 183 -15.92 1.00 -24.20
CA MET A 183 -15.01 0.28 -25.09
C MET A 183 -13.78 -0.23 -24.34
N ASP A 184 -13.19 0.61 -23.49
CA ASP A 184 -12.02 0.24 -22.69
C ASP A 184 -12.38 -0.90 -21.71
N GLU A 185 -13.54 -0.84 -21.06
CA GLU A 185 -14.02 -1.93 -20.21
C GLU A 185 -14.18 -3.26 -20.96
N ILE A 186 -14.69 -3.25 -22.20
CA ILE A 186 -14.81 -4.45 -23.02
C ILE A 186 -13.42 -5.04 -23.30
N GLN A 187 -12.45 -4.20 -23.65
CA GLN A 187 -11.07 -4.63 -23.90
C GLN A 187 -10.42 -5.21 -22.65
N GLU A 188 -10.60 -4.59 -21.48
CA GLU A 188 -10.12 -5.11 -20.20
C GLU A 188 -10.71 -6.48 -19.88
N ARG A 189 -12.02 -6.66 -20.12
CA ARG A 189 -12.70 -7.94 -19.91
C ARG A 189 -12.19 -9.04 -20.83
N GLU A 190 -11.93 -8.72 -22.09
CA GLU A 190 -11.32 -9.65 -23.04
C GLU A 190 -9.88 -10.00 -22.67
N ALA A 191 -9.08 -9.01 -22.25
CA ALA A 191 -7.73 -9.23 -21.76
C ALA A 191 -7.73 -10.12 -20.52
N PHE A 192 -8.61 -9.85 -19.56
CA PHE A 192 -8.79 -10.68 -18.37
C PHE A 192 -9.09 -12.15 -18.72
N LEU A 193 -9.95 -12.40 -19.72
CA LEU A 193 -10.22 -13.78 -20.16
C LEU A 193 -8.99 -14.45 -20.78
N ARG A 194 -8.18 -13.72 -21.54
CA ARG A 194 -6.92 -14.24 -22.08
C ARG A 194 -5.96 -14.59 -20.95
N ASP A 195 -5.75 -13.69 -20.00
CA ASP A 195 -4.86 -13.90 -18.86
C ASP A 195 -5.30 -15.11 -18.02
N MET A 196 -6.61 -15.25 -17.77
CA MET A 196 -7.14 -16.40 -17.03
C MET A 196 -7.04 -17.71 -17.84
N ALA A 197 -7.16 -17.65 -19.17
CA ALA A 197 -6.97 -18.81 -20.03
C ALA A 197 -5.51 -19.29 -20.02
N GLU A 198 -4.54 -18.37 -20.05
CA GLU A 198 -3.11 -18.67 -19.92
C GLU A 198 -2.79 -19.34 -18.58
N LEU A 199 -3.47 -18.94 -17.50
CA LEU A 199 -3.37 -19.56 -16.18
C LEU A 199 -4.16 -20.87 -16.03
N GLY A 200 -4.82 -21.34 -17.10
CA GLY A 200 -5.61 -22.58 -17.11
C GLY A 200 -6.96 -22.49 -16.39
N ARG A 201 -7.38 -21.31 -15.94
CA ARG A 201 -8.65 -21.06 -15.22
C ARG A 201 -9.71 -20.34 -16.06
N GLY A 202 -9.45 -20.11 -17.35
CA GLY A 202 -10.35 -19.35 -18.23
C GLY A 202 -11.80 -19.86 -18.24
N LYS A 203 -12.00 -21.17 -18.21
CA LYS A 203 -13.35 -21.81 -18.20
C LYS A 203 -14.19 -21.42 -16.99
N GLU A 204 -13.57 -21.11 -15.85
CA GLU A 204 -14.28 -20.71 -14.62
C GLU A 204 -14.93 -19.33 -14.77
N PHE A 205 -14.29 -18.43 -15.51
CA PHE A 205 -14.71 -17.04 -15.67
C PHE A 205 -15.42 -16.76 -17.00
N GLU A 206 -15.22 -17.61 -18.00
CA GLU A 206 -15.71 -17.45 -19.38
C GLU A 206 -17.20 -17.12 -19.45
N GLY A 207 -18.05 -17.88 -18.74
CA GLY A 207 -19.50 -17.65 -18.75
C GLY A 207 -19.88 -16.27 -18.20
N LYS A 208 -19.30 -15.89 -17.05
CA LYS A 208 -19.59 -14.61 -16.38
C LYS A 208 -19.10 -13.43 -17.22
N ILE A 209 -17.85 -13.47 -17.68
CA ILE A 209 -17.27 -12.36 -18.45
C ILE A 209 -17.96 -12.21 -19.81
N ARG A 210 -18.37 -13.30 -20.47
CA ARG A 210 -19.16 -13.20 -21.71
C ARG A 210 -20.52 -12.52 -21.50
N ILE A 211 -21.17 -12.72 -20.34
CA ILE A 211 -22.40 -12.00 -20.00
C ILE A 211 -22.10 -10.52 -19.81
N GLU A 212 -21.06 -10.19 -19.04
CA GLU A 212 -20.66 -8.79 -18.80
C GLU A 212 -20.28 -8.07 -20.10
N ILE A 213 -19.56 -8.72 -21.03
CA ILE A 213 -19.26 -8.17 -22.35
C ILE A 213 -20.54 -7.90 -23.15
N LYS A 214 -21.51 -8.83 -23.14
CA LYS A 214 -22.81 -8.61 -23.82
C LYS A 214 -23.58 -7.43 -23.23
N GLU A 215 -23.56 -7.28 -21.91
CA GLU A 215 -24.18 -6.13 -21.23
C GLU A 215 -23.52 -4.81 -21.65
N ARG A 216 -22.19 -4.76 -21.70
CA ARG A 216 -21.45 -3.58 -22.16
C ARG A 216 -21.69 -3.27 -23.63
N LEU A 217 -21.71 -4.26 -24.51
CA LEU A 217 -22.07 -4.07 -25.92
C LEU A 217 -23.49 -3.52 -26.10
N ALA A 218 -24.44 -3.97 -25.28
CA ALA A 218 -25.81 -3.44 -25.31
C ALA A 218 -25.86 -1.98 -24.84
N GLN A 219 -25.05 -1.58 -23.85
CA GLN A 219 -24.92 -0.20 -23.41
C GLN A 219 -24.26 0.68 -24.48
N LEU A 220 -23.18 0.18 -25.09
CA LEU A 220 -22.46 0.84 -26.18
C LEU A 220 -23.40 1.15 -27.35
N LYS A 221 -24.21 0.17 -27.77
CA LYS A 221 -25.20 0.35 -28.84
C LYS A 221 -26.23 1.43 -28.50
N LYS A 222 -26.72 1.47 -27.26
CA LYS A 222 -27.68 2.50 -26.84
C LYS A 222 -27.05 3.90 -26.86
N LEU A 223 -25.80 4.03 -26.40
CA LEU A 223 -25.09 5.31 -26.46
C LEU A 223 -24.87 5.75 -27.90
N ASP A 224 -24.50 4.82 -28.78
CA ASP A 224 -24.33 5.08 -30.20
C ASP A 224 -25.61 5.66 -30.83
N GLU A 225 -26.77 5.03 -30.58
CA GLU A 225 -28.08 5.50 -31.04
C GLU A 225 -28.40 6.91 -30.51
N HIS A 226 -28.06 7.20 -29.25
CA HIS A 226 -28.26 8.51 -28.64
C HIS A 226 -27.35 9.59 -29.23
N ILE A 227 -26.07 9.28 -29.45
CA ILE A 227 -25.09 10.21 -30.05
C ILE A 227 -25.50 10.55 -31.49
N HIS A 228 -25.84 9.54 -32.30
CA HIS A 228 -26.31 9.74 -33.67
C HIS A 228 -27.61 10.54 -33.74
N SER A 229 -28.55 10.28 -32.83
CA SER A 229 -29.82 11.03 -32.74
C SER A 229 -29.58 12.50 -32.38
N ASP A 230 -28.71 12.77 -31.41
CA ASP A 230 -28.41 14.14 -30.96
C ASP A 230 -27.65 14.93 -32.02
N HIS A 231 -26.66 14.32 -32.70
CA HIS A 231 -25.98 14.94 -33.84
C HIS A 231 -26.96 15.30 -34.96
N GLY A 232 -27.91 14.41 -35.28
CA GLY A 232 -28.96 14.68 -36.27
C GLY A 232 -29.95 15.79 -35.87
N VAL A 233 -30.13 16.05 -34.57
CA VAL A 233 -30.96 17.15 -34.06
C VAL A 233 -30.21 18.48 -34.09
N ILE A 234 -28.91 18.48 -33.78
CA ILE A 234 -28.06 19.67 -33.78
C ILE A 234 -27.93 20.24 -35.20
N VAL A 235 -27.68 19.39 -36.19
CA VAL A 235 -27.56 19.81 -37.61
C VAL A 235 -28.87 20.43 -38.12
N ARG A 236 -30.02 19.84 -37.77
CA ARG A 236 -31.34 20.37 -38.16
C ARG A 236 -31.62 21.73 -37.52
N ARG A 237 -31.35 21.91 -36.21
CA ARG A 237 -31.55 23.21 -35.55
C ARG A 237 -30.65 24.32 -36.11
N ASN A 238 -29.43 23.99 -36.51
CA ASN A 238 -28.52 24.98 -37.11
C ASN A 238 -28.95 25.37 -38.52
N SER A 239 -29.53 24.45 -39.30
CA SER A 239 -30.09 24.77 -40.64
C SER A 239 -31.32 25.69 -40.60
N LEU A 240 -32.11 25.64 -39.52
CA LEU A 240 -33.29 26.50 -39.31
C LEU A 240 -32.96 27.90 -38.78
N ARG A 241 -31.71 28.15 -38.35
CA ARG A 241 -31.26 29.45 -37.84
C ARG A 241 -30.55 30.33 -38.87
N ILE A 242 -30.26 29.79 -40.06
CA ILE A 242 -29.49 30.46 -41.11
C ILE A 242 -30.39 31.01 -42.23
N ASN A 243 -31.72 30.84 -42.14
CA ASN A 243 -32.70 31.46 -43.04
C ASN A 243 -33.50 32.56 -42.36
#